data_AF-A0A233HDV8-F1
#
_entry.id   AF-A0A233HDV8-F1
#
_cell.length_a   1.000
_cell.length_b   1.000
_cell.length_c   1.000
_cell.angle_alpha   90.00
_cell.angle_beta   90.00
_cell.angle_gamma   90.00
#
_symmetry.space_group_name_H-M   'P 1'
#
loop_
_entity.id
_entity.type
_entity.pdbx_description
1 polymer ?
#
loop_
_entity_poly.entity_id
_entity_poly.type
_entity_poly.pdbx_seq_one_letter_code
_entity_poly.pdbx_strand_id
1 'polypeptide(L)'
;MAKFLNTSATNYYLEELIKNASERLILISPFLKLNDRIRELLEDKDRLKIDIRIVYGKSELQPDEINWLKGLSFVRTSFCKNLHAKCYINESSCIITSLNLYEFSQVNNNEMGIFINRELDPELYKDSYDEAQRIIRISDEVRISLEKVSAISSESEDDEELATSNEQTKVTSSKLAKKYKLKTDDFLNLCVVKGYLALDNGKHILTDSGKEQGGEFKHSKRFGPYFIWPEILDIV
;
A
#
# COMPACT_ATOMS: atom_id res chain seq x y z
N MET A 1 6.94 -11.29 -30.12
CA MET A 1 7.36 -12.22 -29.05
C MET A 1 7.70 -11.43 -27.80
N ALA A 2 7.18 -11.89 -26.67
CA ALA A 2 7.46 -11.33 -25.35
C ALA A 2 8.95 -11.45 -24.95
N LYS A 3 9.42 -10.51 -24.13
CA LYS A 3 10.79 -10.46 -23.61
C LYS A 3 10.78 -10.61 -22.09
N PHE A 4 11.60 -11.51 -21.56
CA PHE A 4 11.79 -11.64 -20.11
C PHE A 4 12.52 -10.42 -19.53
N LEU A 5 12.08 -10.00 -18.34
CA LEU A 5 12.65 -8.89 -17.58
C LEU A 5 13.07 -9.39 -16.19
N ASN A 6 14.30 -9.06 -15.79
CA ASN A 6 14.71 -9.10 -14.38
C ASN A 6 14.39 -7.75 -13.71
N THR A 7 14.78 -7.54 -12.44
CA THR A 7 14.53 -6.29 -11.71
C THR A 7 14.98 -5.04 -12.48
N SER A 8 16.25 -4.99 -12.89
CA SER A 8 16.83 -3.81 -13.55
C SER A 8 16.15 -3.53 -14.90
N ALA A 9 15.88 -4.58 -15.66
CA ALA A 9 15.15 -4.45 -16.93
C ALA A 9 13.72 -3.97 -16.68
N THR A 10 13.02 -4.51 -15.67
CA THR A 10 11.64 -4.11 -15.35
C THR A 10 11.56 -2.62 -15.03
N ASN A 11 12.47 -2.10 -14.19
CA ASN A 11 12.52 -0.68 -13.87
C ASN A 11 12.78 0.18 -15.11
N TYR A 12 13.78 -0.19 -15.93
CA TYR A 12 14.08 0.52 -17.17
C TYR A 12 12.89 0.55 -18.13
N TYR A 13 12.26 -0.60 -18.38
CA TYR A 13 11.12 -0.70 -19.29
C TYR A 13 9.87 -0.01 -18.74
N LEU A 14 9.67 0.04 -17.42
CA LEU A 14 8.58 0.80 -16.81
C LEU A 14 8.72 2.30 -17.10
N GLU A 15 9.92 2.86 -16.93
CA GLU A 15 10.18 4.26 -17.24
C GLU A 15 9.98 4.56 -18.73
N GLU A 16 10.52 3.71 -19.61
CA GLU A 16 10.34 3.85 -21.05
C GLU A 16 8.87 3.71 -21.47
N LEU A 17 8.12 2.82 -20.83
CA LEU A 17 6.68 2.65 -21.08
C LEU A 17 5.91 3.95 -20.77
N ILE A 18 6.23 4.60 -19.65
CA ILE A 18 5.60 5.86 -19.26
C ILE A 18 6.04 6.99 -20.21
N LYS A 19 7.35 7.11 -20.50
CA LYS A 19 7.87 8.14 -21.43
C LYS A 19 7.30 8.03 -22.83
N ASN A 20 7.10 6.81 -23.33
CA ASN A 20 6.64 6.58 -24.70
C ASN A 20 5.11 6.57 -24.81
N ALA A 21 4.37 6.74 -23.71
CA ALA A 21 2.91 6.88 -23.76
C ALA A 21 2.53 8.19 -24.47
N SER A 22 1.70 8.06 -25.51
CA SER A 22 1.27 9.15 -26.39
C SER A 22 -0.25 9.26 -26.54
N GLU A 23 -0.99 8.22 -26.18
CA GLU A 23 -2.46 8.23 -26.20
C GLU A 23 -3.03 7.89 -24.82
N ARG A 24 -2.50 6.83 -24.20
CA ARG A 24 -3.01 6.31 -22.93
C ARG A 24 -1.92 5.66 -22.10
N LEU A 25 -2.12 5.70 -20.79
CA LEU A 25 -1.30 4.98 -19.83
C LEU A 25 -2.20 4.34 -18.78
N ILE A 26 -2.00 3.05 -18.52
CA ILE A 26 -2.72 2.30 -17.50
C ILE A 26 -1.69 1.71 -16.54
N LEU A 27 -1.82 2.05 -15.27
CA LEU A 27 -0.98 1.54 -14.19
C LEU A 27 -1.84 0.78 -13.19
N ILE A 28 -1.68 -0.54 -13.14
CA ILE A 28 -2.39 -1.40 -12.18
C ILE A 28 -1.37 -1.95 -11.21
N SER A 29 -1.51 -1.64 -9.93
CA SER A 29 -0.64 -2.17 -8.88
C SER A 29 -1.36 -2.12 -7.54
N PRO A 30 -1.34 -3.19 -6.71
CA PRO A 30 -2.03 -3.17 -5.41
C PRO A 30 -1.54 -2.07 -4.47
N PHE A 31 -0.24 -1.77 -4.53
CA PHE A 31 0.39 -0.72 -3.75
C PHE A 31 0.84 0.41 -4.67
N LEU A 32 0.52 1.63 -4.28
CA LEU A 32 0.89 2.84 -5.00
C LEU A 32 1.74 3.70 -4.08
N LYS A 33 3.06 3.70 -4.31
CA LYS A 33 4.02 4.62 -3.71
C LYS A 33 5.09 4.97 -4.74
N LEU A 34 4.79 6.00 -5.50
CA LEU A 34 5.61 6.44 -6.62
C LEU A 34 6.83 7.21 -6.12
N ASN A 35 8.00 6.88 -6.68
CA ASN A 35 9.21 7.69 -6.52
C ASN A 35 9.09 9.00 -7.32
N ASP A 36 9.95 9.97 -7.01
CA ASP A 36 9.89 11.31 -7.62
C ASP A 36 10.03 11.26 -9.15
N ARG A 37 10.87 10.37 -9.67
CA ARG A 37 11.08 10.20 -11.11
C ARG A 37 9.80 9.78 -11.84
N ILE A 38 9.02 8.84 -11.30
CA ILE A 38 7.75 8.42 -11.90
C ILE A 38 6.70 9.52 -11.76
N ARG A 39 6.70 10.27 -10.64
CA ARG A 39 5.80 11.43 -10.46
C ARG A 39 6.05 12.49 -11.52
N GLU A 40 7.30 12.88 -11.74
CA GLU A 40 7.69 13.85 -12.78
C GLU A 40 7.25 13.40 -14.18
N LEU A 41 7.41 12.11 -14.51
CA LEU A 41 6.95 11.56 -15.78
C LEU A 41 5.43 11.63 -15.93
N LEU A 42 4.68 11.32 -14.86
CA LEU A 42 3.22 11.42 -14.88
C LEU A 42 2.73 12.86 -15.01
N GLU A 43 3.37 13.81 -14.33
CA GLU A 43 3.08 15.24 -14.48
C GLU A 43 3.35 15.73 -15.91
N ASP A 44 4.42 15.24 -16.54
CA ASP A 44 4.70 15.56 -17.94
C ASP A 44 3.62 15.02 -18.88
N LYS A 45 3.18 13.77 -18.66
CA LYS A 45 2.09 13.17 -19.43
C LYS A 45 0.74 13.85 -19.17
N ASP A 46 0.50 14.34 -17.97
CA ASP A 46 -0.69 15.14 -17.64
C ASP A 46 -0.69 16.47 -18.44
N ARG A 47 0.45 17.18 -18.52
CA ARG A 47 0.60 18.38 -19.34
C ARG A 47 0.35 18.12 -20.83
N LEU A 48 0.74 16.94 -21.32
CA LEU A 48 0.48 16.48 -22.68
C LEU A 48 -0.96 15.97 -22.88
N LYS A 49 -1.79 15.97 -21.84
CA LYS A 49 -3.21 15.57 -21.87
C LYS A 49 -3.43 14.09 -22.22
N ILE A 50 -2.47 13.23 -21.87
CA ILE A 50 -2.57 11.78 -22.06
C ILE A 50 -3.61 11.20 -21.08
N ASP A 51 -4.47 10.28 -21.52
CA ASP A 51 -5.43 9.60 -20.60
C ASP A 51 -4.67 8.61 -19.71
N ILE A 52 -4.47 8.98 -18.44
CA ILE A 52 -3.77 8.15 -17.47
C ILE A 52 -4.77 7.54 -16.50
N ARG A 53 -4.73 6.23 -16.33
CA ARG A 53 -5.58 5.49 -15.40
C ARG A 53 -4.73 4.70 -14.42
N ILE A 54 -4.93 4.96 -13.14
CA ILE A 54 -4.20 4.29 -12.06
C ILE A 54 -5.19 3.49 -11.22
N VAL A 55 -5.00 2.18 -11.16
CA VAL A 55 -5.81 1.28 -10.31
C VAL A 55 -4.97 0.75 -9.16
N TYR A 56 -5.45 0.97 -7.94
CA TYR A 56 -4.79 0.51 -6.71
C TYR A 56 -5.72 -0.34 -5.84
N GLY A 57 -5.13 -1.18 -4.99
CA GLY A 57 -5.87 -2.20 -4.23
C GLY A 57 -5.85 -2.04 -2.73
N LYS A 58 -4.96 -1.18 -2.21
CA LYS A 58 -4.78 -0.97 -0.77
C LYS A 58 -4.87 0.50 -0.43
N SER A 59 -5.64 0.80 0.61
CA SER A 59 -6.08 2.14 1.01
C SER A 59 -5.03 2.96 1.78
N GLU A 60 -3.74 2.67 1.62
CA GLU A 60 -2.66 3.32 2.39
C GLU A 60 -2.08 4.57 1.71
N LEU A 61 -2.79 5.15 0.74
CA LEU A 61 -2.34 6.39 0.11
C LEU A 61 -2.27 7.51 1.14
N GLN A 62 -1.10 8.12 1.26
CA GLN A 62 -0.93 9.24 2.16
C GLN A 62 -1.75 10.45 1.66
N PRO A 63 -2.27 11.31 2.55
CA PRO A 63 -3.02 12.50 2.16
C PRO A 63 -2.30 13.36 1.10
N ASP A 64 -0.97 13.46 1.18
CA ASP A 64 -0.17 14.21 0.22
C ASP A 64 -0.16 13.58 -1.18
N GLU A 65 -0.10 12.25 -1.28
CA GLU A 65 -0.18 11.54 -2.56
C GLU A 65 -1.56 11.67 -3.19
N ILE A 66 -2.59 11.62 -2.35
CA ILE A 66 -3.98 11.87 -2.75
C ILE A 66 -4.13 13.29 -3.32
N ASN A 67 -3.62 14.29 -2.61
CA ASN A 67 -3.72 15.69 -3.03
C ASN A 67 -2.92 15.96 -4.30
N TRP A 68 -1.75 15.34 -4.45
CA TRP A 68 -0.97 15.40 -5.68
C TRP A 68 -1.72 14.77 -6.86
N LEU A 69 -2.26 13.56 -6.72
CA LEU A 69 -3.06 12.90 -7.77
C LEU A 69 -4.30 13.72 -8.16
N LYS A 70 -4.96 14.38 -7.21
CA LYS A 70 -6.08 15.29 -7.48
C LYS A 70 -5.69 16.52 -8.30
N GLY A 71 -4.43 16.93 -8.24
CA GLY A 71 -3.92 18.08 -8.99
C GLY A 71 -3.76 17.79 -10.49
N LEU A 72 -3.77 16.52 -10.89
CA LEU A 72 -3.55 16.08 -12.26
C LEU A 72 -4.89 15.92 -12.98
N SER A 73 -5.10 16.69 -14.05
CA SER A 73 -6.42 16.80 -14.71
C SER A 73 -6.77 15.62 -15.60
N PHE A 74 -5.74 14.91 -16.10
CA PHE A 74 -5.84 13.79 -17.02
C PHE A 74 -5.46 12.45 -16.36
N VAL A 75 -5.23 12.45 -15.05
CA VAL A 75 -5.03 11.25 -14.25
C VAL A 75 -6.30 10.88 -13.52
N ARG A 76 -6.82 9.69 -13.79
CA ARG A 76 -7.95 9.10 -13.08
C ARG A 76 -7.46 7.98 -12.18
N THR A 77 -8.00 7.93 -10.97
CA THR A 77 -7.65 6.92 -9.99
C THR A 77 -8.87 6.07 -9.65
N SER A 78 -8.66 4.76 -9.50
CA SER A 78 -9.73 3.82 -9.16
C SER A 78 -9.23 2.82 -8.13
N PHE A 79 -10.12 2.43 -7.23
CA PHE A 79 -9.83 1.44 -6.19
C PHE A 79 -10.45 0.11 -6.57
N CYS A 80 -9.67 -0.97 -6.51
CA CYS A 80 -10.14 -2.33 -6.76
C CYS A 80 -9.90 -3.19 -5.53
N LYS A 81 -10.98 -3.60 -4.86
CA LYS A 81 -10.89 -4.58 -3.76
C LYS A 81 -10.23 -5.87 -4.26
N ASN A 82 -9.39 -6.46 -3.42
CA ASN A 82 -8.65 -7.71 -3.71
C ASN A 82 -7.73 -7.66 -4.94
N LEU A 83 -7.27 -6.47 -5.35
CA LEU A 83 -6.27 -6.37 -6.41
C LEU A 83 -4.93 -6.94 -5.95
N HIS A 84 -4.32 -7.78 -6.78
CA HIS A 84 -2.94 -8.23 -6.61
C HIS A 84 -2.12 -8.19 -7.92
N ALA A 85 -2.80 -7.99 -9.05
CA ALA A 85 -2.16 -7.87 -10.36
C ALA A 85 -1.21 -6.66 -10.38
N LYS A 86 -0.05 -6.83 -11.02
CA LYS A 86 0.79 -5.71 -11.44
C LYS A 86 0.92 -5.74 -12.94
N CYS A 87 0.37 -4.72 -13.58
CA CYS A 87 0.30 -4.61 -15.02
C CYS A 87 0.42 -3.14 -15.41
N TYR A 88 1.33 -2.84 -16.33
CA TYR A 88 1.59 -1.49 -16.81
C TYR A 88 1.46 -1.49 -18.33
N ILE A 89 0.59 -0.65 -18.88
CA ILE A 89 0.22 -0.69 -20.30
C ILE A 89 0.17 0.73 -20.87
N ASN A 90 0.76 0.93 -22.03
CA ASN A 90 0.48 2.08 -22.89
C ASN A 90 -0.05 1.58 -24.25
N GLU A 91 -0.27 2.46 -25.23
CA GLU A 91 -0.83 2.06 -26.53
C GLU A 91 0.01 1.06 -27.34
N SER A 92 1.33 0.99 -27.10
CA SER A 92 2.29 0.22 -27.91
C SER A 92 2.87 -1.00 -27.17
N SER A 93 2.79 -1.04 -25.84
CA SER A 93 3.46 -2.06 -25.03
C SER A 93 2.78 -2.32 -23.68
N CYS A 94 3.09 -3.47 -23.09
CA CYS A 94 2.57 -3.95 -21.82
C CYS A 94 3.67 -4.64 -21.01
N ILE A 95 3.66 -4.46 -19.69
CA ILE A 95 4.51 -5.14 -18.73
C ILE A 95 3.62 -5.87 -17.74
N ILE A 96 3.81 -7.19 -17.62
CA ILE A 96 3.25 -7.99 -16.53
C ILE A 96 4.40 -8.41 -15.64
N THR A 97 4.33 -8.11 -14.35
CA THR A 97 5.48 -8.27 -13.47
C THR A 97 5.09 -8.59 -12.03
N SER A 98 6.07 -9.02 -11.24
CA SER A 98 5.99 -9.12 -9.78
C SER A 98 6.27 -7.79 -9.07
N LEU A 99 6.87 -6.82 -9.77
CA LEU A 99 7.22 -5.51 -9.23
C LEU A 99 5.98 -4.66 -8.95
N ASN A 100 5.79 -4.26 -7.69
CA ASN A 100 4.83 -3.20 -7.32
C ASN A 100 5.39 -1.81 -7.65
N LEU A 101 4.51 -0.81 -7.75
CA LEU A 101 4.90 0.61 -7.81
C LEU A 101 5.27 1.12 -6.42
N TYR A 102 6.25 0.47 -5.78
CA TYR A 102 6.76 0.78 -4.45
C TYR A 102 8.28 0.91 -4.53
N GLU A 103 8.81 2.07 -4.14
CA GLU A 103 10.24 2.42 -4.27
C GLU A 103 11.19 1.36 -3.68
N PHE A 104 10.85 0.76 -2.54
CA PHE A 104 11.69 -0.28 -1.92
C PHE A 104 11.81 -1.53 -2.79
N SER A 105 10.74 -1.93 -3.49
CA SER A 105 10.74 -3.12 -4.36
C SER A 105 11.63 -2.93 -5.57
N GLN A 106 11.75 -1.70 -6.07
CA GLN A 106 12.58 -1.40 -7.23
C GLN A 106 14.08 -1.58 -6.95
N VAL A 107 14.51 -1.43 -5.70
CA VAL A 107 15.93 -1.43 -5.30
C VAL A 107 16.33 -2.70 -4.55
N ASN A 108 15.44 -3.25 -3.72
CA ASN A 108 15.80 -4.29 -2.75
C ASN A 108 15.24 -5.68 -3.06
N ASN A 109 14.35 -5.80 -4.05
CA ASN A 109 13.73 -7.08 -4.40
C ASN A 109 14.29 -7.66 -5.71
N ASN A 110 14.31 -8.99 -5.76
CA ASN A 110 14.47 -9.70 -7.01
C ASN A 110 13.09 -9.87 -7.66
N GLU A 111 12.88 -9.15 -8.75
CA GLU A 111 11.62 -9.09 -9.48
C GLU A 111 11.82 -9.74 -10.85
N MET A 112 10.73 -10.30 -11.35
CA MET A 112 10.65 -10.85 -12.70
C MET A 112 9.38 -10.37 -13.38
N GLY A 113 9.47 -10.21 -14.69
CA GLY A 113 8.33 -9.85 -15.51
C GLY A 113 8.54 -10.20 -16.97
N ILE A 114 7.53 -9.87 -17.75
CA ILE A 114 7.55 -9.97 -19.19
C ILE A 114 7.16 -8.62 -19.80
N PHE A 115 7.89 -8.23 -20.83
CA PHE A 115 7.56 -7.11 -21.70
C PHE A 115 6.89 -7.66 -22.96
N ILE A 116 5.77 -7.07 -23.32
CA ILE A 116 4.96 -7.44 -24.47
C ILE A 116 4.90 -6.20 -25.37
N ASN A 117 5.36 -6.33 -26.61
CA ASN A 117 5.23 -5.29 -27.63
C ASN A 117 4.02 -5.62 -28.52
N ARG A 118 3.14 -4.65 -28.74
CA ARG A 118 1.90 -4.83 -29.49
C ARG A 118 2.11 -5.23 -30.94
N GLU A 119 3.15 -4.72 -31.60
CA GLU A 119 3.43 -5.04 -33.01
C GLU A 119 3.99 -6.45 -33.16
N LEU A 120 4.84 -6.87 -32.22
CA LEU A 120 5.48 -8.18 -32.26
C LEU A 120 4.62 -9.31 -31.67
N ASP A 121 3.64 -8.98 -30.83
CA ASP A 121 2.77 -9.94 -30.13
C ASP A 121 1.37 -9.34 -29.86
N PRO A 122 0.58 -9.10 -30.94
CA PRO A 122 -0.67 -8.34 -30.85
C PRO A 122 -1.77 -9.07 -30.06
N GLU A 123 -1.80 -10.40 -30.13
CA GLU A 123 -2.79 -11.22 -29.43
C GLU A 123 -2.58 -11.17 -27.91
N LEU A 124 -1.35 -11.42 -27.44
CA LEU A 124 -1.03 -11.36 -26.03
C LEU A 124 -1.19 -9.94 -25.45
N TYR A 125 -0.83 -8.91 -26.23
CA TYR A 125 -1.10 -7.52 -25.83
C TYR A 125 -2.60 -7.29 -25.67
N LYS A 126 -3.42 -7.75 -26.63
CA LYS A 126 -4.86 -7.56 -26.61
C LYS A 126 -5.50 -8.22 -25.39
N ASP A 127 -5.16 -9.47 -25.11
CA ASP A 127 -5.69 -10.19 -23.94
C ASP A 127 -5.30 -9.50 -22.63
N SER A 128 -4.05 -9.05 -22.53
CA SER A 128 -3.55 -8.28 -21.37
C SER A 128 -4.31 -6.96 -21.20
N TYR A 129 -4.58 -6.26 -22.31
CA TYR A 129 -5.32 -5.00 -22.31
C TYR A 129 -6.80 -5.20 -21.96
N ASP A 130 -7.45 -6.23 -22.49
CA ASP A 130 -8.86 -6.54 -22.23
C ASP A 130 -9.09 -6.88 -20.74
N GLU A 131 -8.16 -7.60 -20.12
CA GLU A 131 -8.19 -7.87 -18.67
C GLU A 131 -7.92 -6.61 -17.84
N ALA A 132 -6.96 -5.77 -18.25
CA ALA A 132 -6.74 -4.47 -17.59
C ALA A 132 -8.00 -3.59 -17.66
N GLN A 133 -8.70 -3.56 -18.80
CA GLN A 133 -9.98 -2.86 -18.94
C GLN A 133 -11.07 -3.49 -18.08
N ARG A 134 -11.12 -4.82 -17.94
CA ARG A 134 -12.03 -5.48 -17.01
C ARG A 134 -11.78 -5.03 -15.58
N ILE A 135 -10.52 -5.02 -15.13
CA ILE A 135 -10.14 -4.53 -13.79
C ILE A 135 -10.62 -3.10 -13.59
N ILE A 136 -10.39 -2.19 -14.55
CA ILE A 136 -10.87 -0.81 -14.47
C ILE A 136 -12.40 -0.74 -14.33
N ARG A 137 -13.16 -1.55 -15.10
CA ARG A 137 -14.64 -1.55 -15.06
C ARG A 137 -15.21 -2.03 -13.72
N ILE A 138 -14.55 -2.95 -13.05
CA ILE A 138 -14.97 -3.46 -11.73
C ILE A 138 -14.42 -2.63 -10.57
N SER A 139 -13.58 -1.63 -10.86
CA SER A 139 -13.00 -0.74 -9.85
C SER A 139 -13.95 0.41 -9.56
N ASP A 140 -13.98 0.83 -8.30
CA ASP A 140 -14.71 2.02 -7.90
C ASP A 140 -13.90 3.25 -8.31
N GLU A 141 -14.48 4.10 -9.18
CA GLU A 141 -13.87 5.37 -9.52
C GLU A 141 -13.84 6.24 -8.25
N VAL A 142 -12.64 6.47 -7.73
CA VAL A 142 -12.47 7.36 -6.60
C VAL A 142 -12.42 8.76 -7.17
N ARG A 143 -13.59 9.37 -7.39
CA ARG A 143 -13.67 10.84 -7.35
C ARG A 143 -13.37 11.20 -5.92
N ILE A 144 -12.13 11.56 -5.63
CA ILE A 144 -11.65 11.78 -4.26
C ILE A 144 -12.25 13.11 -3.74
N SER A 145 -13.55 13.13 -3.48
CA SER A 145 -14.23 14.17 -2.73
C SER A 145 -13.74 14.06 -1.28
N LEU A 146 -13.42 15.20 -0.65
CA LEU A 146 -12.94 15.30 0.74
C LEU A 146 -13.86 14.58 1.77
N GLU A 147 -15.10 14.27 1.39
CA GLU A 147 -16.11 13.64 2.25
C GLU A 147 -16.01 12.11 2.36
N LYS A 148 -15.30 11.41 1.47
CA LYS A 148 -15.22 9.93 1.49
C LYS A 148 -14.12 9.35 2.39
N VAL A 149 -13.40 10.17 3.16
CA VAL A 149 -12.42 9.68 4.14
C VAL A 149 -13.12 9.04 5.36
N SER A 150 -14.38 9.36 5.64
CA SER A 150 -15.13 8.81 6.78
C SER A 150 -15.93 7.54 6.49
N ALA A 151 -16.31 7.28 5.23
CA ALA A 151 -17.18 6.14 4.88
C ALA A 151 -16.39 4.84 4.61
N ILE A 152 -15.12 4.93 4.19
CA ILE A 152 -14.32 3.76 3.81
C ILE A 152 -13.73 3.04 5.04
N SER A 153 -13.77 3.66 6.22
CA SER A 153 -13.32 3.05 7.48
C SER A 153 -14.32 2.08 8.12
N SER A 154 -15.44 1.75 7.45
CA SER A 154 -16.56 1.02 8.08
C SER A 154 -16.92 -0.35 7.48
N GLU A 155 -16.17 -0.88 6.51
CA GLU A 155 -16.47 -2.22 5.99
C GLU A 155 -15.21 -3.04 5.71
N SER A 156 -14.65 -3.64 6.77
CA SER A 156 -13.89 -4.88 6.67
C SER A 156 -13.90 -5.67 7.98
N GLU A 157 -14.96 -6.43 8.15
CA GLU A 157 -15.13 -7.64 8.96
C GLU A 157 -15.85 -8.62 7.99
N ASP A 158 -15.55 -9.91 7.81
CA ASP A 158 -14.91 -10.97 8.60
C ASP A 158 -14.27 -12.01 7.62
N ASP A 159 -13.51 -13.05 7.98
CA ASP A 159 -13.70 -14.16 8.93
C ASP A 159 -12.31 -14.75 9.27
N GLU A 160 -11.99 -15.45 10.37
CA GLU A 160 -12.57 -15.90 11.65
C GLU A 160 -11.30 -16.35 12.45
N GLU A 161 -11.16 -16.21 13.77
CA GLU A 161 -11.83 -16.99 14.82
C GLU A 161 -11.74 -16.28 16.20
N LEU A 162 -12.90 -16.26 16.87
CA LEU A 162 -13.13 -16.45 18.31
C LEU A 162 -12.44 -15.52 19.33
N ALA A 163 -13.18 -14.47 19.71
CA ALA A 163 -13.81 -14.32 21.03
C ALA A 163 -13.67 -12.91 21.65
N THR A 164 -14.85 -12.31 21.89
CA THR A 164 -15.19 -11.31 22.91
C THR A 164 -14.67 -9.86 22.77
N SER A 165 -15.50 -9.06 22.11
CA SER A 165 -16.10 -7.79 22.61
C SER A 165 -15.18 -6.77 23.28
N ASN A 166 -14.65 -5.84 22.48
CA ASN A 166 -14.64 -4.38 22.66
C ASN A 166 -13.65 -3.79 21.64
N GLU A 167 -14.13 -3.36 20.48
CA GLU A 167 -13.31 -2.67 19.49
C GLU A 167 -12.92 -1.28 19.99
N GLN A 168 -11.85 -1.24 20.79
CA GLN A 168 -10.99 -0.07 20.90
C GLN A 168 -9.85 -0.26 19.90
N THR A 169 -9.61 0.73 19.04
CA THR A 169 -8.46 0.75 18.13
C THR A 169 -7.17 0.46 18.91
N LYS A 170 -6.56 -0.72 18.71
CA LYS A 170 -5.32 -1.10 19.41
C LYS A 170 -4.10 -0.66 18.62
N VAL A 171 -3.17 0.02 19.28
CA VAL A 171 -1.91 0.55 18.71
C VAL A 171 -0.70 -0.04 19.42
N THR A 172 0.47 0.01 18.78
CA THR A 172 1.71 -0.51 19.37
C THR A 172 2.19 0.36 20.54
N SER A 173 2.93 -0.25 21.47
CA SER A 173 3.60 0.48 22.57
C SER A 173 4.45 1.65 22.05
N SER A 174 5.09 1.49 20.89
CA SER A 174 5.87 2.55 20.24
C SER A 174 5.02 3.72 19.70
N LYS A 175 3.78 3.45 19.26
CA LYS A 175 2.84 4.50 18.83
C LYS A 175 2.26 5.25 20.04
N LEU A 176 1.92 4.54 21.11
CA LEU A 176 1.50 5.15 22.37
C LEU A 176 2.62 5.98 23.02
N ALA A 177 3.84 5.48 23.04
CA ALA A 177 4.99 6.24 23.52
C ALA A 177 5.14 7.57 22.77
N LYS A 178 4.99 7.57 21.44
CA LYS A 178 5.00 8.80 20.63
C LYS A 178 3.86 9.76 20.97
N LYS A 179 2.64 9.24 21.22
CA LYS A 179 1.48 10.04 21.65
C LYS A 179 1.79 10.80 22.95
N TYR A 180 2.45 10.15 23.90
CA TYR A 180 2.87 10.74 25.17
C TYR A 180 4.23 11.47 25.12
N LYS A 181 4.84 11.60 23.94
CA LYS A 181 6.18 12.20 23.74
C LYS A 181 7.28 11.51 24.58
N LEU A 182 7.13 10.22 24.85
CA LEU A 182 8.07 9.37 25.57
C LEU A 182 8.87 8.49 24.60
N LYS A 183 10.02 7.98 25.05
CA LYS A 183 10.69 6.88 24.34
C LYS A 183 9.93 5.58 24.63
N THR A 184 10.05 4.61 23.71
CA THR A 184 9.40 3.30 23.87
C THR A 184 9.80 2.61 25.18
N ASP A 185 11.07 2.70 25.57
CA ASP A 185 11.56 2.09 26.82
C ASP A 185 10.97 2.77 28.06
N ASP A 186 10.84 4.10 28.04
CA ASP A 186 10.22 4.86 29.14
C ASP A 186 8.74 4.50 29.29
N PHE A 187 8.03 4.30 28.17
CA PHE A 187 6.64 3.86 28.17
C PHE A 187 6.48 2.42 28.72
N LEU A 188 7.36 1.50 28.32
CA LEU A 188 7.33 0.12 28.84
C LEU A 188 7.63 0.09 30.34
N ASN A 189 8.59 0.91 30.81
CA ASN A 189 8.86 1.08 32.24
C ASN A 189 7.64 1.65 32.98
N LEU A 190 6.91 2.60 32.39
CA LEU A 190 5.68 3.14 32.97
C LEU A 190 4.60 2.06 33.09
N CYS A 191 4.47 1.19 32.09
CA CYS A 191 3.58 0.03 32.15
C CYS A 191 4.01 -0.97 33.23
N VAL A 192 5.30 -1.12 33.51
CA VAL A 192 5.80 -1.92 34.64
C VAL A 192 5.44 -1.28 35.98
N VAL A 193 5.64 0.03 36.12
CA VAL A 193 5.30 0.77 37.35
C VAL A 193 3.80 0.71 37.65
N LYS A 194 2.95 0.74 36.62
CA LYS A 194 1.49 0.59 36.75
C LYS A 194 1.03 -0.85 36.92
N GLY A 195 1.94 -1.83 36.85
CA GLY A 195 1.65 -3.25 37.02
C GLY A 195 1.02 -3.93 35.80
N TYR A 196 1.01 -3.28 34.63
CA TYR A 196 0.50 -3.83 33.36
C TYR A 196 1.52 -4.75 32.68
N LEU A 197 2.81 -4.51 32.92
CA LEU A 197 3.91 -5.39 32.50
C LEU A 197 4.71 -5.83 33.73
N ALA A 198 5.30 -7.02 33.67
CA ALA A 198 6.27 -7.49 34.62
C ALA A 198 7.63 -7.70 33.93
N LEU A 199 8.72 -7.49 34.66
CA LEU A 199 10.06 -7.82 34.20
C LEU A 199 10.44 -9.19 34.74
N ASP A 200 10.58 -10.17 33.86
CA ASP A 200 11.11 -11.50 34.17
C ASP A 200 12.36 -11.77 33.31
N ASN A 201 13.49 -12.05 33.95
CA ASN A 201 14.78 -12.30 33.30
C ASN A 201 15.18 -11.26 32.22
N GLY A 202 14.88 -9.99 32.46
CA GLY A 202 15.18 -8.88 31.53
C GLY A 202 14.23 -8.76 30.34
N LYS A 203 13.14 -9.54 30.29
CA LYS A 203 12.08 -9.44 29.29
C LYS A 203 10.78 -8.94 29.93
N HIS A 204 10.08 -8.08 29.21
CA HIS A 204 8.74 -7.67 29.60
C HIS A 204 7.74 -8.81 29.33
N ILE A 205 6.85 -9.06 30.28
CA ILE A 205 5.75 -10.03 30.19
C ILE A 205 4.45 -9.30 30.52
N LEU A 206 3.38 -9.60 29.78
CA LEU A 206 2.05 -9.02 30.03
C LEU A 206 1.43 -9.66 31.28
N THR A 207 1.05 -8.83 32.26
CA THR A 207 0.35 -9.28 33.48
C THR A 207 -1.15 -9.41 33.24
N ASP A 208 -1.88 -10.03 34.18
CA ASP A 208 -3.34 -10.13 34.07
C ASP A 208 -4.02 -8.74 34.16
N SER A 209 -3.47 -7.83 34.98
CA SER A 209 -3.88 -6.40 34.99
C SER A 209 -3.65 -5.72 33.63
N GLY A 210 -2.54 -6.03 32.95
CA GLY A 210 -2.28 -5.53 31.60
C GLY A 210 -3.26 -6.04 30.55
N LYS A 211 -3.73 -7.28 30.68
CA LYS A 211 -4.79 -7.85 29.82
C LYS A 211 -6.15 -7.22 30.10
N GLU A 212 -6.49 -6.95 31.37
CA GLU A 212 -7.72 -6.25 31.76
C GLU A 212 -7.78 -4.83 31.17
N GLN A 213 -6.63 -4.17 31.02
CA GLN A 213 -6.49 -2.89 30.31
C GLN A 213 -6.44 -3.03 28.78
N GLY A 214 -6.76 -4.21 28.25
CA GLY A 214 -6.85 -4.50 26.82
C GLY A 214 -5.51 -4.72 26.11
N GLY A 215 -4.41 -4.82 26.87
CA GLY A 215 -3.08 -5.11 26.34
C GLY A 215 -2.99 -6.52 25.74
N GLU A 216 -2.26 -6.67 24.63
CA GLU A 216 -1.97 -7.96 24.02
C GLU A 216 -0.50 -8.08 23.67
N PHE A 217 0.04 -9.29 23.87
CA PHE A 217 1.36 -9.66 23.41
C PHE A 217 1.29 -10.22 21.99
N LYS A 218 2.05 -9.63 21.06
CA LYS A 218 2.17 -10.09 19.67
C LYS A 218 3.61 -10.35 19.31
N HIS A 219 3.83 -11.23 18.34
CA HIS A 219 5.15 -11.59 17.85
C HIS A 219 5.26 -11.31 16.36
N SER A 220 6.26 -10.51 15.96
CA SER A 220 6.56 -10.24 14.55
C SER A 220 7.86 -10.92 14.14
N LYS A 221 7.87 -11.59 12.98
CA LYS A 221 9.09 -12.17 12.39
C LYS A 221 10.17 -11.12 12.11
N ARG A 222 9.81 -9.84 11.97
CA ARG A 222 10.73 -8.73 11.63
C ARG A 222 11.18 -7.91 12.84
N PHE A 223 10.34 -7.77 13.86
CA PHE A 223 10.57 -6.88 14.99
C PHE A 223 10.64 -7.61 16.35
N GLY A 224 10.47 -8.93 16.36
CA GLY A 224 10.45 -9.73 17.57
C GLY A 224 9.16 -9.56 18.38
N PRO A 225 9.17 -9.86 19.68
CA PRO A 225 8.03 -9.71 20.57
C PRO A 225 7.70 -8.23 20.83
N TYR A 226 6.42 -7.86 20.75
CA TYR A 226 5.94 -6.50 20.99
C TYR A 226 4.54 -6.51 21.64
N PHE A 227 4.16 -5.40 22.29
CA PHE A 227 2.84 -5.26 22.91
C PHE A 227 2.00 -4.23 22.16
N ILE A 228 0.72 -4.54 22.02
CA ILE A 228 -0.32 -3.61 21.57
C ILE A 228 -1.28 -3.31 22.70
N TRP A 229 -1.87 -2.13 22.67
CA TRP A 229 -2.75 -1.63 23.71
C TRP A 229 -3.87 -0.79 23.08
N PRO A 230 -5.02 -0.64 23.73
CA PRO A 230 -6.03 0.31 23.29
C PRO A 230 -5.47 1.71 23.16
N GLU A 231 -5.85 2.45 22.11
CA GLU A 231 -5.38 3.83 21.89
C GLU A 231 -5.86 4.81 22.98
N ILE A 232 -6.91 4.43 23.70
CA ILE A 232 -7.50 5.15 24.85
C ILE A 232 -6.75 4.84 26.14
N LEU A 233 -5.82 3.88 26.16
CA LEU A 233 -5.10 3.49 27.37
C LEU A 233 -4.37 4.68 27.98
N ASP A 234 -4.84 5.12 29.14
CA ASP A 234 -4.28 6.27 29.84
C ASP A 234 -3.31 5.81 30.93
N ILE A 235 -2.04 6.12 30.72
CA ILE A 235 -0.94 5.66 31.61
C ILE A 235 -0.24 6.86 32.28
N VAL A 236 -0.52 8.08 31.83
CA VAL A 236 0.07 9.34 32.34
C VAL A 236 -0.92 10.05 33.24
#